data_AF-A0A258H465-F1
#
_entry.id   AF-A0A258H465-F1
#
_cell.length_a   1.000
_cell.length_b   1.000
_cell.length_c   1.000
_cell.angle_alpha   90.00
_cell.angle_beta   90.00
_cell.angle_gamma   90.00
#
_symmetry.space_group_name_H-M   'P 1'
#
loop_
_entity.id
_entity.type
_entity.pdbx_description
1 polymer ?
#
loop_
_entity_poly.entity_id
_entity_poly.type
_entity_poly.pdbx_seq_one_letter_code
_entity_poly.pdbx_strand_id
1 'polypeptide(L)'
;MVARDPLDVVLARAINPESLYWYSLDLQGADPSVEQWVEARLNLSSAAAQAFPGATGWAVHQVDTDGAIYLRRRQQLTDDAVRGLISEMITLAHRYDGQFWSWIHGDQLER
;
A
#
# COMPACT_ATOMS: atom_id res chain seq x y z
N MET A 1 -18.42 17.24 19.40
CA MET A 1 -18.31 16.71 18.02
C MET A 1 -16.81 16.60 17.74
N VAL A 2 -16.23 15.40 17.93
CA VAL A 2 -14.79 15.20 17.74
C VAL A 2 -14.53 15.25 16.24
N ALA A 3 -13.71 16.19 15.78
CA ALA A 3 -13.25 16.21 14.40
C ALA A 3 -12.49 14.90 14.16
N ARG A 4 -13.03 14.04 13.28
CA ARG A 4 -12.30 12.86 12.83
C ARG A 4 -11.05 13.34 12.12
N ASP A 5 -9.92 12.69 12.38
CA ASP A 5 -8.69 12.95 11.66
C ASP A 5 -8.98 12.80 10.15
N PRO A 6 -8.55 13.73 9.28
CA PRO A 6 -8.65 13.55 7.83
C PRO A 6 -8.12 12.18 7.38
N LEU A 7 -7.10 11.64 8.06
CA LEU A 7 -6.58 10.30 7.83
C LEU A 7 -7.62 9.22 8.17
N ASP A 8 -8.41 9.36 9.23
CA ASP A 8 -9.48 8.39 9.58
C ASP A 8 -10.56 8.32 8.52
N VAL A 9 -10.88 9.45 7.86
CA VAL A 9 -11.88 9.49 6.79
C VAL A 9 -11.35 8.87 5.49
N VAL A 10 -10.08 9.14 5.16
CA VAL A 10 -9.41 8.53 4.01
C VAL A 10 -9.21 7.03 4.23
N LEU A 11 -8.79 6.64 5.44
CA LEU A 11 -8.71 5.25 5.87
C LEU A 11 -10.09 4.60 5.74
N ALA A 12 -11.13 5.12 6.39
CA ALA A 12 -12.48 4.57 6.33
C ALA A 12 -13.01 4.37 4.90
N ARG A 13 -12.59 5.22 3.96
CA ARG A 13 -12.85 5.02 2.54
C ARG A 13 -11.99 3.90 1.96
N ALA A 14 -10.67 3.91 2.16
CA ALA A 14 -9.77 2.90 1.63
C ALA A 14 -10.04 1.48 2.17
N ILE A 15 -10.44 1.35 3.44
CA ILE A 15 -10.77 0.09 4.13
C ILE A 15 -12.24 -0.35 3.95
N ASN A 16 -13.05 0.40 3.20
CA ASN A 16 -14.39 -0.06 2.82
C ASN A 16 -14.23 -1.26 1.87
N PRO A 17 -14.91 -2.41 2.12
CA PRO A 17 -14.90 -3.53 1.20
C PRO A 17 -15.29 -3.21 -0.25
N GLU A 18 -16.06 -2.14 -0.45
CA GLU A 18 -16.46 -1.61 -1.76
C GLU A 18 -15.49 -0.56 -2.32
N SER A 19 -14.44 -0.20 -1.58
CA SER A 19 -13.44 0.75 -2.07
C SER A 19 -12.51 0.10 -3.07
N LEU A 20 -12.10 0.90 -4.05
CA LEU A 20 -11.11 0.53 -5.07
C LEU A 20 -9.79 0.01 -4.47
N TYR A 21 -9.47 0.36 -3.21
CA TYR A 21 -8.28 -0.12 -2.50
C TYR A 21 -8.47 -1.47 -1.79
N TRP A 22 -9.71 -1.91 -1.53
CA TRP A 22 -10.01 -3.22 -0.94
C TRP A 22 -10.23 -4.31 -1.99
N TYR A 23 -10.52 -3.91 -3.23
CA TYR A 23 -10.87 -4.79 -4.35
C TYR A 23 -9.77 -5.82 -4.73
N SER A 24 -8.56 -5.74 -4.17
CA SER A 24 -7.46 -6.68 -4.45
C SER A 24 -7.26 -7.79 -3.43
N LEU A 25 -8.00 -7.85 -2.31
CA LEU A 25 -7.89 -8.97 -1.36
C LEU A 25 -8.67 -10.20 -1.87
N ASP A 26 -8.28 -10.73 -3.02
CA ASP A 26 -8.70 -12.06 -3.47
C ASP A 26 -7.70 -13.10 -2.94
N LEU A 27 -8.00 -13.62 -1.76
CA LEU A 27 -7.15 -14.62 -1.11
C LEU A 27 -7.17 -15.98 -1.83
N GLN A 28 -8.10 -16.27 -2.75
CA GLN A 28 -8.24 -17.57 -3.42
C GLN A 28 -8.11 -18.81 -2.50
N GLY A 29 -8.58 -18.68 -1.24
CA GLY A 29 -8.49 -19.74 -0.23
C GLY A 29 -7.17 -19.78 0.56
N ALA A 30 -6.27 -18.81 0.37
CA ALA A 30 -5.07 -18.64 1.18
C ALA A 30 -5.42 -18.23 2.62
N ASP A 31 -4.66 -18.77 3.57
CA ASP A 31 -4.77 -18.41 4.98
C ASP A 31 -4.20 -16.98 5.19
N PRO A 32 -5.02 -16.00 5.62
CA PRO A 32 -4.57 -14.62 5.82
C PRO A 32 -3.55 -14.48 6.96
N SER A 33 -3.41 -15.49 7.84
CA SER A 33 -2.43 -15.51 8.92
C SER A 33 -1.03 -15.97 8.47
N VAL A 34 -0.90 -16.50 7.25
CA VAL A 34 0.39 -16.88 6.68
C VAL A 34 1.00 -15.68 5.97
N GLU A 35 2.29 -15.43 6.20
CA GLU A 35 2.98 -14.34 5.53
C GLU A 35 3.11 -14.57 4.03
N GLN A 36 2.65 -13.59 3.25
CA GLN A 36 2.76 -13.57 1.79
C GLN A 36 3.58 -12.36 1.35
N TRP A 37 4.11 -12.42 0.13
CA TRP A 37 4.64 -11.23 -0.50
C TRP A 37 3.50 -10.27 -0.82
N VAL A 38 3.75 -9.00 -0.54
CA VAL A 38 2.86 -7.89 -0.86
C VAL A 38 3.66 -6.82 -1.58
N GLU A 39 3.10 -6.26 -2.64
CA GLU A 39 3.63 -5.09 -3.32
C GLU A 39 2.64 -3.94 -3.23
N ALA A 40 3.13 -2.77 -2.83
CA ALA A 40 2.40 -1.52 -2.83
C ALA A 40 2.98 -0.58 -3.88
N ARG A 41 2.10 0.07 -4.64
CA ARG A 41 2.44 1.09 -5.62
C ARG A 41 2.14 2.48 -5.07
N LEU A 42 3.17 3.32 -5.04
CA LEU A 42 3.05 4.76 -4.82
C LEU A 42 3.29 5.49 -6.14
N ASN A 43 2.56 6.56 -6.39
CA ASN A 43 2.87 7.50 -7.46
C ASN A 43 3.39 8.78 -6.81
N LEU A 44 4.67 9.09 -7.02
CA LEU A 44 5.29 10.33 -6.59
C LEU A 44 5.62 11.18 -7.83
N SER A 45 6.06 12.43 -7.64
CA SER A 45 6.71 13.15 -8.72
C SER A 45 8.00 12.44 -9.15
N SER A 46 8.39 12.53 -10.43
CA SER A 46 9.63 11.87 -10.92
C SER A 46 10.87 12.26 -10.10
N ALA A 47 10.97 13.53 -9.67
CA ALA A 47 12.07 14.00 -8.82
C ALA A 47 12.05 13.36 -7.42
N ALA A 48 10.87 13.28 -6.79
CA ALA A 48 10.71 12.63 -5.50
C ALA A 48 10.97 11.12 -5.59
N ALA A 49 10.54 10.48 -6.68
CA ALA A 49 10.75 9.05 -6.89
C ALA A 49 12.22 8.68 -7.04
N GLN A 50 12.99 9.48 -7.79
CA GLN A 50 14.43 9.29 -7.93
C GLN A 50 15.19 9.54 -6.63
N ALA A 51 14.68 10.43 -5.77
CA ALA A 51 15.27 10.74 -4.47
C ALA A 51 14.71 9.89 -3.32
N PHE A 52 13.83 8.92 -3.60
CA PHE A 52 13.14 8.16 -2.56
C PHE A 52 14.13 7.25 -1.81
N PRO A 53 14.35 7.46 -0.50
CA PRO A 53 15.39 6.75 0.24
C PRO A 53 14.99 5.31 0.64
N GLY A 54 13.77 4.87 0.32
CA GLY A 54 13.16 3.66 0.85
C GLY A 54 12.19 3.94 1.99
N ALA A 55 11.56 2.86 2.49
CA ALA A 55 10.72 2.90 3.67
C ALA A 55 11.07 1.74 4.61
N THR A 56 11.05 1.98 5.92
CA THR A 56 11.41 0.97 6.91
C THR A 56 10.57 -0.29 6.76
N GLY A 57 11.21 -1.45 6.65
CA GLY A 57 10.50 -2.73 6.47
C GLY A 57 9.99 -2.98 5.05
N TRP A 58 10.26 -2.09 4.10
CA TRP A 58 9.91 -2.24 2.69
C TRP A 58 11.16 -2.22 1.82
N ALA A 59 11.26 -3.19 0.93
CA ALA A 59 12.26 -3.17 -0.13
C ALA A 59 11.70 -2.37 -1.32
N VAL A 60 12.49 -1.46 -1.87
CA VAL A 60 12.17 -0.84 -3.17
C VAL A 60 12.42 -1.91 -4.23
N HIS A 61 11.35 -2.37 -4.87
CA HIS A 61 11.41 -3.39 -5.91
C HIS A 61 11.69 -2.76 -7.28
N GLN A 62 10.99 -1.68 -7.61
CA GLN A 62 11.10 -0.99 -8.88
C GLN A 62 10.76 0.50 -8.72
N VAL A 63 11.42 1.35 -9.51
CA VAL A 63 11.09 2.77 -9.67
C VAL A 63 11.00 3.05 -11.16
N ASP A 64 9.84 3.50 -11.61
CA ASP A 64 9.59 3.85 -12.99
C ASP A 64 9.91 5.33 -13.26
N THR A 65 10.14 5.65 -14.53
CA THR A 65 10.49 7.00 -14.98
C THR A 65 9.33 8.00 -14.83
N ASP A 66 8.09 7.52 -14.78
CA ASP A 66 6.88 8.29 -14.56
C ASP A 66 6.63 8.66 -13.08
N GLY A 67 7.48 8.17 -12.17
CA GLY A 67 7.38 8.43 -10.73
C GLY A 67 6.61 7.35 -9.96
N ALA A 68 6.24 6.23 -10.59
CA ALA A 68 5.72 5.07 -9.87
C ALA A 68 6.84 4.36 -9.09
N ILE A 69 6.57 4.01 -7.84
CA ILE A 69 7.45 3.22 -6.97
C ILE A 69 6.70 1.99 -6.52
N TYR A 70 7.33 0.83 -6.66
CA TYR A 70 6.83 -0.45 -6.21
C TYR A 70 7.63 -0.89 -4.99
N LEU A 71 6.96 -1.04 -3.86
CA LEU A 71 7.52 -1.42 -2.58
C LEU A 71 7.08 -2.84 -2.23
N ARG A 72 8.00 -3.73 -1.86
CA ARG A 72 7.67 -5.10 -1.46
C ARG A 72 8.03 -5.39 -0.01
N ARG A 73 7.19 -6.17 0.66
CA ARG A 73 7.53 -6.82 1.93
C ARG A 73 6.79 -8.15 2.08
N ARG A 74 7.22 -8.96 3.04
CA ARG A 74 6.41 -10.08 3.54
C ARG A 74 5.57 -9.60 4.71
N GLN A 75 4.30 -9.96 4.70
CA GLN A 75 3.40 -9.72 5.83
C GLN A 75 2.22 -10.68 5.77
N GLN A 76 1.51 -10.80 6.89
CA GLN A 76 0.18 -11.40 6.94
C GLN A 76 -0.84 -10.50 6.22
N LEU A 77 -1.96 -11.11 5.83
CA LEU A 77 -3.10 -10.46 5.18
C LEU A 77 -4.35 -10.47 6.07
N THR A 78 -4.16 -10.47 7.39
CA THR A 78 -5.24 -10.23 8.35
C THR A 78 -5.78 -8.82 8.17
N ASP A 79 -7.04 -8.59 8.56
CA ASP A 79 -7.67 -7.26 8.45
C ASP A 79 -6.82 -6.16 9.08
N ASP A 80 -6.24 -6.41 10.25
CA ASP A 80 -5.38 -5.45 10.95
C ASP A 80 -4.07 -5.19 10.18
N ALA A 81 -3.45 -6.23 9.62
CA ALA A 81 -2.23 -6.09 8.84
C ALA A 81 -2.46 -5.32 7.53
N VAL A 82 -3.60 -5.55 6.87
CA VAL A 82 -4.00 -4.83 5.64
C VAL A 82 -4.33 -3.37 5.96
N ARG A 83 -5.06 -3.10 7.05
CA ARG A 83 -5.32 -1.73 7.54
C ARG A 83 -4.01 -0.99 7.83
N GLY A 84 -3.07 -1.68 8.49
CA GLY A 84 -1.73 -1.16 8.77
C GLY A 84 -0.97 -0.83 7.49
N LEU A 85 -0.95 -1.73 6.50
CA LEU A 85 -0.35 -1.48 5.18
C LEU A 85 -0.95 -0.24 4.52
N ILE A 86 -2.27 -0.15 4.42
CA ILE A 86 -2.94 0.96 3.73
C ILE A 86 -2.61 2.28 4.44
N SER A 87 -2.67 2.30 5.77
CA SER A 87 -2.33 3.48 6.57
C SER A 87 -0.88 3.91 6.39
N GLU A 88 0.04 2.95 6.39
CA GLU A 88 1.46 3.20 6.20
C GLU A 88 1.73 3.77 4.80
N MET A 89 1.14 3.20 3.75
CA MET A 89 1.34 3.64 2.37
C MET A 89 0.73 5.01 2.10
N ILE A 90 -0.46 5.31 2.65
CA ILE A 90 -1.05 6.65 2.55
C ILE A 90 -0.17 7.67 3.27
N THR A 91 0.27 7.37 4.49
CA THR A 91 1.14 8.27 5.26
C THR A 91 2.46 8.51 4.54
N LEU A 92 3.03 7.45 3.98
CA LEU A 92 4.27 7.50 3.23
C LEU A 92 4.10 8.34 1.96
N ALA A 93 3.08 8.09 1.15
CA ALA A 93 2.76 8.89 -0.02
C ALA A 93 2.60 10.37 0.33
N HIS A 94 1.83 10.69 1.38
CA HIS A 94 1.54 12.06 1.78
C HIS A 94 2.80 12.81 2.25
N ARG A 95 3.74 12.11 2.90
CA ARG A 95 5.05 12.68 3.29
C ARG A 95 5.85 13.18 2.09
N TYR A 96 5.69 12.55 0.93
CA TYR A 96 6.41 12.87 -0.30
C TYR A 96 5.52 13.57 -1.35
N ASP A 97 4.40 14.15 -0.93
CA ASP A 97 3.43 14.84 -1.80
C ASP A 97 2.97 13.97 -2.98
N GLY A 98 2.78 12.67 -2.72
CA GLY A 98 2.34 11.68 -3.69
C GLY A 98 1.04 10.99 -3.30
N GLN A 99 0.75 9.90 -4.01
CA GLN A 99 -0.48 9.13 -3.82
C GLN A 99 -0.19 7.64 -3.68
N PHE A 100 -0.84 6.99 -2.71
CA PHE A 100 -0.96 5.53 -2.70
C PHE A 100 -1.96 5.10 -3.79
N TRP A 101 -1.51 4.31 -4.75
CA TRP A 101 -2.29 3.96 -5.93
C TRP A 101 -3.00 2.60 -5.78
N SER A 102 -2.23 1.56 -5.49
CA SER A 102 -2.73 0.19 -5.44
C SER A 102 -1.78 -0.70 -4.64
N TRP A 103 -2.25 -1.90 -4.31
CA TRP A 103 -1.41 -2.96 -3.77
C TRP A 103 -1.93 -4.33 -4.24
N ILE A 104 -1.03 -5.30 -4.34
CA ILE A 104 -1.30 -6.67 -4.77
C ILE A 104 -0.49 -7.66 -3.91
N HIS A 105 -0.87 -8.93 -3.88
CA HIS A 105 -0.21 -9.94 -3.04
C HIS A 105 -0.12 -11.32 -3.70
N GLY A 106 0.73 -12.17 -3.13
CA GLY A 106 0.84 -13.59 -3.47
C GLY A 106 1.08 -13.83 -4.96
N ASP A 107 0.36 -14.79 -5.54
CA ASP A 107 0.51 -15.24 -6.93
C ASP A 107 0.21 -14.14 -7.98
N GLN A 108 -0.38 -13.01 -7.56
CA GLN A 108 -0.57 -11.86 -8.45
C GLN A 108 0.74 -11.14 -8.76
N LEU A 109 1.80 -11.36 -7.97
CA LEU A 109 3.11 -10.71 -8.11
C LEU A 109 4.03 -11.35 -9.16
N GLU A 110 3.74 -12.57 -9.57
CA GLU A 110 4.57 -13.36 -10.50
C GLU A 110 4.09 -13.28 -11.97
N ARG A 111 3.11 -12.42 -12.27
CA ARG A 111 2.52 -12.26 -13.61
C ARG A 111 3.15 -11.13 -14.42
#